data_AF-A0A1B6MDI6-F1
#
_entry.id   AF-A0A1B6MDI6-F1
#
_cell.length_a   1.000
_cell.length_b   1.000
_cell.length_c   1.000
_cell.angle_alpha   90.00
_cell.angle_beta   90.00
_cell.angle_gamma   90.00
#
_symmetry.space_group_name_H-M   'P 1'
#
loop_
_entity.id
_entity.type
_entity.pdbx_description
1 polymer ?
#
loop_
_entity_poly.entity_id
_entity_poly.type
_entity_poly.pdbx_seq_one_letter_code
_entity_poly.pdbx_strand_id
1 'polypeptide(L)'
;METSGLRDVYECERDRLNLLCEKWQTIMDRNSSRSLSEDTKGTILSVLGQTRLLLNKKMKQFEGLLSDSARESGDTPPITLQDLEGFWELIMIQVNDLQLKFKSLDELNLHGECHRIRTPQQRPRPQPRYR
;
A
#
# COMPACT_ATOMS: atom_id res chain seq x y z
N MET A 1 10.55 22.10 -16.38
CA MET A 1 9.49 21.70 -15.43
C MET A 1 10.20 21.43 -14.12
N GLU A 2 9.89 22.19 -13.08
CA GLU A 2 10.60 22.13 -11.80
C GLU A 2 10.13 20.90 -10.99
N THR A 3 11.00 20.38 -10.14
CA THR A 3 10.73 19.26 -9.21
C THR A 3 9.60 19.56 -8.20
N SER A 4 9.07 20.79 -8.18
CA SER A 4 7.93 21.22 -7.37
C SER A 4 6.66 20.41 -7.66
N GLY A 5 6.34 20.15 -8.93
CA GLY A 5 5.14 19.38 -9.29
C GLY A 5 5.18 17.94 -8.79
N LEU A 6 6.35 17.30 -8.81
CA LEU A 6 6.54 15.94 -8.26
C LEU A 6 6.42 15.94 -6.74
N ARG A 7 6.88 16.98 -6.06
CA ARG A 7 6.77 17.11 -4.60
C ARG A 7 5.31 17.27 -4.17
N ASP A 8 4.52 18.07 -4.87
CA ASP A 8 3.10 18.25 -4.55
C ASP A 8 2.31 16.95 -4.73
N VAL A 9 2.56 16.23 -5.83
CA VAL A 9 1.94 14.91 -6.09
C VAL A 9 2.37 13.88 -5.04
N TYR A 10 3.66 13.89 -4.66
CA TYR A 10 4.18 13.04 -3.59
C TYR A 10 3.45 13.25 -2.26
N GLU A 11 3.33 14.50 -1.82
CA GLU A 11 2.67 14.84 -0.55
C GLU A 11 1.20 14.43 -0.56
N CYS A 12 0.48 14.74 -1.65
CA CYS A 12 -0.91 14.37 -1.82
C CYS A 12 -1.11 12.84 -1.73
N GLU A 13 -0.24 12.09 -2.39
CA GLU A 13 -0.34 10.63 -2.42
C GLU A 13 0.04 9.99 -1.06
N ARG A 14 1.04 10.56 -0.38
CA ARG A 14 1.43 10.17 0.98
C ARG A 14 0.26 10.34 1.96
N ASP A 15 -0.39 11.50 1.94
CA ASP A 15 -1.54 11.80 2.80
C ASP A 15 -2.72 10.87 2.48
N ARG A 16 -2.97 10.62 1.20
CA ARG A 16 -4.04 9.71 0.75
C ARG A 16 -3.84 8.29 1.27
N LEU A 17 -2.61 7.77 1.24
CA LEU A 17 -2.27 6.44 1.77
C LEU A 17 -2.36 6.37 3.30
N ASN A 18 -1.95 7.44 3.99
CA ASN A 18 -2.09 7.55 5.45
C ASN A 18 -3.57 7.52 5.85
N LEU A 19 -4.41 8.32 5.20
CA LEU A 19 -5.84 8.35 5.45
C LEU A 19 -6.51 7.00 5.18
N LEU A 20 -6.09 6.29 4.13
CA LEU A 20 -6.54 4.92 3.86
C LEU A 20 -6.14 3.96 4.99
N CYS A 21 -4.90 4.04 5.48
CA CYS A 21 -4.45 3.23 6.60
C CYS A 21 -5.28 3.50 7.87
N GLU A 22 -5.54 4.76 8.18
CA GLU A 22 -6.35 5.15 9.34
C GLU A 22 -7.80 4.69 9.23
N LYS A 23 -8.41 4.84 8.04
CA LYS A 23 -9.77 4.36 7.75
C LYS A 23 -9.85 2.85 8.03
N TRP A 24 -8.95 2.06 7.46
CA TRP A 24 -8.99 0.60 7.57
C TRP A 24 -8.59 0.10 8.96
N GLN A 25 -7.68 0.79 9.65
CA GLN A 25 -7.38 0.52 11.05
C GLN A 25 -8.63 0.75 11.93
N THR A 26 -9.33 1.87 11.73
CA THR A 26 -10.58 2.17 12.46
C THR A 26 -11.67 1.13 12.20
N ILE A 27 -11.82 0.68 10.95
CA ILE A 27 -12.77 -0.40 10.60
C ILE A 27 -12.40 -1.69 11.35
N MET A 28 -11.11 -2.04 11.38
CA MET A 28 -10.63 -3.22 12.07
C MET A 28 -10.85 -3.15 13.59
N ASP A 29 -10.58 -1.99 14.20
CA ASP A 29 -10.76 -1.77 15.63
C ASP A 29 -12.24 -1.83 16.02
N ARG A 30 -13.14 -1.26 15.20
CA ARG A 30 -14.60 -1.29 15.43
C ARG A 30 -15.22 -2.66 15.20
N ASN A 31 -14.72 -3.44 14.24
CA ASN A 31 -15.28 -4.75 13.86
C ASN A 31 -14.54 -5.93 14.50
N SER A 32 -13.70 -5.67 15.49
CA SER A 32 -12.90 -6.65 16.23
C SER A 32 -13.75 -7.73 16.93
N SER A 33 -15.05 -7.51 17.15
CA SER A 33 -15.88 -8.37 17.99
C SER A 33 -16.87 -9.33 17.27
N ARG A 34 -17.29 -9.13 16.00
CA ARG A 34 -18.18 -10.14 15.33
C ARG A 34 -18.49 -10.04 13.83
N SER A 35 -18.07 -9.00 13.10
CA SER A 35 -18.55 -8.78 11.71
C SER A 35 -17.61 -9.23 10.59
N LEU A 36 -16.30 -9.33 10.84
CA LEU A 36 -15.31 -9.69 9.81
C LEU A 36 -14.81 -11.13 9.98
N SER A 37 -14.69 -11.87 8.88
CA SER A 37 -14.00 -13.17 8.83
C SER A 37 -12.51 -13.00 9.18
N GLU A 38 -11.90 -14.02 9.80
CA GLU A 38 -10.46 -14.05 10.07
C GLU A 38 -9.63 -13.88 8.79
N ASP A 39 -10.10 -14.44 7.67
CA ASP A 39 -9.44 -14.27 6.37
C ASP A 39 -9.46 -12.80 5.90
N THR A 40 -10.58 -12.10 6.12
CA THR A 40 -10.71 -10.68 5.79
C THR A 40 -9.83 -9.82 6.70
N LYS A 41 -9.78 -10.12 8.00
CA LYS A 41 -8.87 -9.44 8.94
C LYS A 41 -7.41 -9.64 8.58
N GLY A 42 -7.01 -10.87 8.25
CA GLY A 42 -5.66 -11.19 7.78
C GLY A 42 -5.29 -10.42 6.51
N THR A 43 -6.25 -10.29 5.59
CA THR A 43 -6.07 -9.50 4.37
C THR A 43 -5.92 -8.01 4.68
N ILE A 44 -6.78 -7.43 5.53
CA ILE A 44 -6.68 -6.02 5.96
C ILE A 44 -5.31 -5.76 6.61
N LEU A 45 -4.89 -6.60 7.56
CA LEU A 45 -3.59 -6.49 8.22
C LEU A 45 -2.42 -6.56 7.24
N SER A 46 -2.50 -7.46 6.25
CA SER A 46 -1.48 -7.58 5.21
C SER A 46 -1.39 -6.32 4.36
N VAL A 47 -2.53 -5.80 3.89
CA VAL A 47 -2.59 -4.58 3.05
C VAL A 47 -2.13 -3.35 3.83
N LEU A 48 -2.53 -3.22 5.11
CA LEU A 48 -2.04 -2.17 6.01
C LEU A 48 -0.53 -2.25 6.19
N GLY A 49 0.01 -3.45 6.41
CA GLY A 49 1.45 -3.67 6.53
C GLY A 49 2.21 -3.30 5.25
N GLN A 50 1.71 -3.69 4.08
CA GLN A 50 2.29 -3.33 2.79
C GLN A 50 2.26 -1.82 2.55
N THR A 51 1.15 -1.15 2.88
CA THR A 51 1.01 0.30 2.72
C THR A 51 1.95 1.06 3.64
N ARG A 52 2.03 0.68 4.92
CA ARG A 52 2.99 1.26 5.88
C ARG A 52 4.43 1.02 5.45
N LEU A 53 4.74 -0.12 4.84
CA LEU A 53 6.07 -0.40 4.32
C LEU A 53 6.41 0.51 3.13
N LEU A 54 5.47 0.72 2.21
CA LEU A 54 5.63 1.63 1.07
C LEU A 54 5.90 3.06 1.57
N LEU A 55 5.11 3.55 2.53
CA LEU A 55 5.27 4.86 3.16
C LEU A 55 6.62 5.02 3.87
N ASN A 56 7.00 4.07 4.73
CA ASN A 56 8.20 4.22 5.55
C ASN A 56 9.51 3.91 4.81
N LYS A 57 9.45 3.19 3.67
CA LYS A 57 10.64 2.84 2.89
C LYS A 57 10.70 3.56 1.55
N LYS A 58 9.76 3.30 0.66
CA LYS A 58 9.83 3.77 -0.73
C LYS A 58 9.55 5.26 -0.85
N MET A 59 8.52 5.75 -0.15
CA MET A 59 8.22 7.19 -0.10
C MET A 59 9.35 7.97 0.59
N LYS A 60 9.88 7.47 1.72
CA LYS A 60 11.04 8.08 2.39
C LYS A 60 12.31 8.08 1.52
N GLN A 61 12.54 7.05 0.73
CA GLN A 61 13.64 7.03 -0.24
C GLN A 61 13.44 8.11 -1.31
N PHE A 62 12.22 8.27 -1.83
CA PHE A 62 11.92 9.31 -2.81
C PHE A 62 12.09 10.73 -2.26
N GLU A 63 11.70 10.97 -1.00
CA GLU A 63 11.92 12.25 -0.32
C GLU A 63 13.42 12.60 -0.24
N GLY A 64 14.28 11.61 0.03
CA GLY A 64 15.73 11.75 -0.03
C GLY A 64 16.20 12.15 -1.43
N LEU A 65 15.73 11.45 -2.47
CA LEU A 65 16.08 11.77 -3.87
C LEU A 65 15.61 13.17 -4.29
N LEU A 66 14.41 13.60 -3.87
CA LEU A 66 13.93 14.96 -4.11
C LEU A 66 14.83 16.00 -3.45
N SER A 67 15.32 15.72 -2.25
CA SER A 67 16.20 16.62 -1.49
C SER A 67 17.61 16.66 -2.09
N ASP A 68 18.14 15.51 -2.51
CA ASP A 68 19.44 15.40 -3.18
C ASP A 68 19.43 16.03 -4.57
N SER A 69 18.31 15.94 -5.31
CA SER A 69 18.17 16.59 -6.62
C SER A 69 18.23 18.13 -6.54
N ALA A 70 17.83 18.71 -5.41
CA ALA A 70 17.90 20.15 -5.16
C ALA A 70 19.31 20.59 -4.70
N ARG A 71 20.18 19.63 -4.36
CA ARG A 71 21.53 19.89 -3.84
C ARG A 71 22.54 19.58 -4.94
N GLU A 72 23.04 20.62 -5.61
CA GLU A 72 24.21 20.47 -6.48
C GLU A 72 25.42 20.03 -5.64
N SER A 73 25.74 18.74 -5.65
CA SER A 73 26.96 18.19 -5.03
C SER A 73 27.90 17.76 -6.15
N GLY A 74 29.03 18.45 -6.28
CA GLY A 74 30.02 18.22 -7.34
C GLY A 74 30.72 16.86 -7.32
N ASP A 75 30.57 16.07 -6.25
CA ASP A 75 31.20 14.75 -6.08
C ASP A 75 30.30 13.57 -6.49
N THR A 76 29.02 13.80 -6.81
CA THR A 76 28.07 12.75 -7.24
C THR A 76 27.36 13.16 -8.52
N PRO A 77 27.09 12.21 -9.45
CA PRO A 77 26.31 12.52 -10.64
C PRO A 77 24.94 13.12 -10.23
N PRO A 78 24.53 14.24 -10.86
CA PRO A 78 23.30 14.91 -10.49
C PRO A 78 22.11 14.00 -10.78
N ILE A 79 21.18 13.89 -9.81
CA ILE A 79 19.91 13.20 -10.02
C ILE A 79 19.12 14.00 -11.06
N THR A 80 18.78 13.38 -12.18
CA THR A 80 18.00 14.05 -13.21
C THR A 80 16.51 14.01 -12.89
N LEU A 81 15.75 14.95 -13.45
CA LEU A 81 14.29 14.94 -13.35
C LEU A 81 13.71 13.61 -13.87
N GLN A 82 14.29 13.04 -14.93
CA GLN A 82 13.86 11.78 -15.51
C GLN A 82 14.06 10.58 -14.57
N ASP A 83 15.15 10.57 -13.79
CA ASP A 83 15.38 9.54 -12.77
C ASP A 83 14.33 9.60 -11.66
N LEU A 84 13.94 10.82 -11.25
CA LEU A 84 12.87 11.04 -10.27
C LEU A 84 11.51 10.60 -10.81
N GLU A 85 11.17 10.97 -12.04
CA GLU A 85 9.92 10.56 -12.69
C GLU A 85 9.84 9.04 -12.80
N GLY A 86 10.90 8.38 -13.25
CA GLY A 86 10.94 6.91 -13.35
C GLY A 86 10.81 6.22 -11.99
N PHE A 87 11.46 6.74 -10.94
CA PHE A 87 11.29 6.19 -9.59
C PHE A 87 9.87 6.42 -9.06
N TRP A 88 9.29 7.58 -9.35
CA TRP A 88 7.92 7.92 -8.98
C TRP A 88 6.90 7.01 -9.66
N GLU A 89 7.06 6.72 -10.95
CA GLU A 89 6.22 5.75 -11.68
C GLU A 89 6.24 4.37 -11.01
N LEU A 90 7.43 3.90 -10.59
CA LEU A 90 7.55 2.63 -9.88
C LEU A 90 6.84 2.62 -8.52
N ILE A 91 6.83 3.74 -7.80
CA ILE A 91 6.03 3.91 -6.58
C ILE A 91 4.55 3.86 -6.93
N MET A 92 4.12 4.60 -7.95
CA MET A 92 2.72 4.68 -8.37
C MET A 92 2.15 3.34 -8.81
N ILE A 93 2.96 2.46 -9.42
CA ILE A 93 2.54 1.07 -9.71
C ILE A 93 2.16 0.34 -8.40
N GLN A 94 3.00 0.43 -7.37
CA GLN A 94 2.71 -0.21 -6.07
C GLN A 94 1.52 0.43 -5.37
N VAL A 95 1.37 1.75 -5.48
CA VAL A 95 0.20 2.49 -4.99
C VAL A 95 -1.08 1.97 -5.64
N ASN A 96 -1.09 1.82 -6.97
CA ASN A 96 -2.25 1.33 -7.71
C ASN A 96 -2.61 -0.10 -7.28
N ASP A 97 -1.62 -0.98 -7.10
CA ASP A 97 -1.84 -2.33 -6.57
C ASP A 97 -2.48 -2.31 -5.17
N LEU A 98 -2.03 -1.42 -4.29
CA LEU A 98 -2.62 -1.25 -2.96
C LEU A 98 -4.04 -0.70 -3.03
N GLN A 99 -4.31 0.28 -3.89
CA GLN A 99 -5.66 0.79 -4.11
C GLN A 99 -6.62 -0.30 -4.57
N LEU A 100 -6.19 -1.17 -5.50
CA LEU A 100 -7.01 -2.29 -5.96
C LEU A 100 -7.33 -3.25 -4.81
N LYS A 101 -6.34 -3.59 -3.98
CA LYS A 101 -6.56 -4.42 -2.79
C LYS A 101 -7.53 -3.77 -1.80
N PHE A 102 -7.42 -2.47 -1.57
CA PHE A 102 -8.36 -1.74 -0.72
C PHE A 102 -9.77 -1.68 -1.30
N LYS A 103 -9.93 -1.55 -2.62
CA LYS A 103 -11.24 -1.60 -3.29
C LYS A 103 -11.87 -2.98 -3.13
N SER A 104 -11.12 -4.06 -3.36
CA SER A 104 -11.61 -5.42 -3.15
C SER A 104 -12.03 -5.66 -1.68
N LEU A 105 -11.32 -5.07 -0.72
CA LEU A 105 -11.72 -5.12 0.69
C LEU A 105 -13.03 -4.35 0.94
N ASP A 106 -13.23 -3.20 0.30
CA ASP A 106 -14.45 -2.40 0.41
C ASP A 106 -15.66 -3.17 -0.16
N GLU A 107 -15.48 -3.81 -1.31
CA GLU A 107 -16.47 -4.70 -1.93
C GLU A 107 -16.82 -5.89 -1.03
N LEU A 108 -15.82 -6.55 -0.43
CA LEU A 108 -16.03 -7.66 0.51
C LEU A 108 -16.74 -7.21 1.81
N ASN A 109 -16.45 -6.00 2.29
CA ASN A 109 -17.10 -5.43 3.46
C ASN A 109 -18.58 -5.11 3.17
N LEU A 110 -18.91 -4.65 1.95
CA LEU A 110 -20.29 -4.42 1.50
C LEU A 110 -21.04 -5.75 1.21
N HIS A 111 -20.38 -6.74 0.61
CA HIS A 111 -20.99 -8.05 0.31
C HIS A 111 -21.13 -8.95 1.56
N GLY A 112 -20.37 -8.69 2.62
CA GLY A 112 -20.46 -9.37 3.91
C GLY A 112 -21.82 -9.19 4.60
N GLU A 113 -22.57 -8.12 4.29
CA GLU A 113 -23.96 -7.98 4.71
C GLU A 113 -24.92 -8.91 3.93
N CYS A 114 -24.56 -9.32 2.70
CA CYS A 114 -25.43 -10.12 1.84
C CYS A 114 -25.14 -11.64 1.84
N HIS A 115 -23.95 -12.08 2.26
CA HIS A 115 -23.57 -13.50 2.21
C HIS A 115 -23.50 -14.15 3.60
N ARG A 116 -24.64 -14.23 4.30
CA ARG A 116 -24.79 -15.07 5.51
C ARG A 116 -24.96 -16.57 5.22
N ILE A 117 -24.80 -17.03 3.98
CA ILE A 117 -25.10 -18.42 3.63
C ILE A 117 -23.89 -19.09 2.93
N ARG A 118 -23.16 -19.86 3.76
CA ARG A 118 -22.37 -21.07 3.47
C ARG A 118 -20.89 -20.94 3.07
N THR A 119 -20.03 -21.15 4.07
CA THR A 119 -18.81 -21.99 3.95
C THR A 119 -19.13 -23.34 4.68
N PRO A 120 -18.42 -24.48 4.45
CA PRO A 120 -16.95 -24.55 4.45
C PRO A 120 -16.27 -25.64 3.59
N GLN A 121 -14.98 -25.45 3.27
CA GLN A 121 -13.86 -26.27 3.78
C GLN A 121 -12.61 -26.19 2.88
N GLN A 122 -11.48 -26.12 3.58
CA GLN A 122 -10.11 -26.00 3.10
C GLN A 122 -9.66 -27.28 2.39
N ARG A 123 -8.80 -27.18 1.37
CA ARG A 123 -8.01 -28.35 0.92
C ARG A 123 -6.62 -28.31 1.57
N PRO A 124 -6.17 -29.41 2.20
CA PRO A 124 -4.86 -29.45 2.84
C PRO A 124 -3.73 -29.46 1.81
N ARG A 125 -2.59 -28.85 2.16
CA ARG A 125 -1.36 -28.88 1.35
C ARG A 125 -0.82 -30.32 1.30
N PRO A 126 -0.40 -30.83 0.13
CA PRO A 126 0.24 -32.13 0.05
C PRO A 126 1.65 -32.08 0.67
N GLN A 127 1.97 -33.06 1.51
CA GLN A 127 3.33 -33.23 2.07
C GLN A 127 4.23 -33.96 1.05
N PRO A 128 5.50 -33.55 0.87
CA PRO A 128 6.43 -34.28 0.02
C PRO A 128 6.84 -35.60 0.69
N ARG A 129 6.62 -36.70 -0.02
CA ARG A 129 7.02 -38.04 0.39
C ARG A 129 8.42 -38.30 -0.15
N TYR A 130 9.43 -38.17 0.70
CA TYR A 130 10.79 -38.63 0.35
C TYR A 130 10.82 -40.16 0.38
N ARG A 131 11.31 -40.76 -0.70
CA ARG A 131 11.56 -42.20 -0.85
C ARG A 131 13.03 -42.49 -0.59
#